data_AF-A0A936C5I0-F1
#
_entry.id   AF-A0A936C5I0-F1
#
_cell.length_a   1.000
_cell.length_b   1.000
_cell.length_c   1.000
_cell.angle_alpha   90.00
_cell.angle_beta   90.00
_cell.angle_gamma   90.00
#
_symmetry.space_group_name_H-M   'P 1'
#
loop_
_entity.id
_entity.type
_entity.pdbx_description
1 polymer ?
#
loop_
_entity_poly.entity_id
_entity_poly.type
_entity_poly.pdbx_seq_one_letter_code
_entity_poly.pdbx_strand_id
1 'polypeptide(L)'
;MLRTPAPLNGTLGVKGNPVPNCDFLAAKSDLEAVLDYVFTSHEFTVYEAYSEPEAELRTFGSTAEVADAHPLGRCKGTAPSVLLQLLARGSGAATIERYALDPSSCNGKTFRYRSSGWGLIQLHLGGIGPKGLVSSHTNHNSPERALKWASTYPELSPPSAWDWKLVQASSRKLNRVIHTLAVAKDGSRPVLAEAAACLAAR
;
A
#
# COMPACT_ATOMS: atom_id res chain seq x y z
N MET A 1 61.63 -3.47 -4.55
CA MET A 1 60.55 -3.63 -5.54
C MET A 1 59.58 -4.65 -5.00
N LEU A 2 58.31 -4.27 -4.83
CA LEU A 2 57.10 -5.09 -4.95
C LEU A 2 55.94 -4.16 -4.56
N ARG A 3 55.29 -3.57 -5.56
CA ARG A 3 54.12 -2.69 -5.40
C ARG A 3 52.89 -3.57 -5.20
N THR A 4 52.18 -3.35 -4.09
CA THR A 4 50.84 -3.86 -3.82
C THR A 4 49.87 -3.32 -4.88
N PRO A 5 48.99 -4.14 -5.50
CA PRO A 5 47.97 -3.61 -6.39
C PRO A 5 46.83 -2.96 -5.59
N ALA A 6 46.42 -1.77 -6.04
CA ALA A 6 45.33 -0.99 -5.49
C ALA A 6 43.97 -1.68 -5.76
N PRO A 7 42.97 -1.54 -4.86
CA PRO A 7 41.63 -2.02 -5.14
C PRO A 7 40.96 -1.18 -6.22
N LEU A 8 40.38 -1.86 -7.21
CA LEU A 8 39.57 -1.26 -8.27
C LEU A 8 38.27 -0.70 -7.67
N ASN A 9 38.20 0.62 -7.54
CA ASN A 9 36.95 1.35 -7.35
C ASN A 9 36.08 1.21 -8.60
N GLY A 10 35.02 0.42 -8.49
CA GLY A 10 34.01 0.24 -9.53
C GLY A 10 32.61 0.22 -8.94
N THR A 11 32.20 1.30 -8.28
CA THR A 11 30.81 1.48 -7.87
C THR A 11 29.97 1.78 -9.12
N LEU A 12 29.55 0.74 -9.83
CA LEU A 12 28.43 0.86 -10.77
C LEU A 12 27.17 1.11 -9.95
N GLY A 13 26.87 2.38 -9.74
CA GLY A 13 25.60 2.83 -9.20
C GLY A 13 24.48 2.42 -10.14
N VAL A 14 23.88 1.26 -9.88
CA VAL A 14 22.56 0.94 -10.43
C VAL A 14 21.60 1.92 -9.78
N LYS A 15 21.26 3.01 -10.49
CA LYS A 15 20.11 3.83 -10.15
C LYS A 15 18.89 2.91 -10.28
N GLY A 16 18.45 2.33 -9.18
CA GLY A 16 17.19 1.59 -9.13
C GLY A 16 16.09 2.53 -9.61
N ASN A 17 15.25 2.06 -10.54
CA ASN A 17 14.06 2.82 -10.91
C ASN A 17 13.24 3.08 -9.64
N PRO A 18 12.78 4.32 -9.41
CA PRO A 18 11.97 4.62 -8.25
C PRO A 18 10.73 3.72 -8.26
N VAL A 19 10.41 3.17 -7.10
CA VAL A 19 9.21 2.36 -6.92
C VAL A 19 7.98 3.20 -7.28
N PRO A 20 7.07 2.70 -8.14
CA PRO A 20 5.81 3.37 -8.39
C PRO A 20 5.06 3.62 -7.07
N ASN A 21 4.91 4.88 -6.72
CA ASN A 21 4.07 5.33 -5.63
C ASN A 21 3.14 6.45 -6.13
N CYS A 22 2.05 6.67 -5.41
CA CYS A 22 1.11 7.73 -5.72
C CYS A 22 0.45 8.19 -4.42
N ASP A 23 0.74 9.41 -4.00
CA ASP A 23 -0.04 10.11 -2.99
C ASP A 23 -1.15 10.90 -3.69
N PHE A 24 -2.40 10.74 -3.27
CA PHE A 24 -3.55 11.37 -3.91
C PHE A 24 -4.61 11.80 -2.90
N LEU A 25 -5.37 12.85 -3.25
CA LEU A 25 -6.51 13.31 -2.46
C LEU A 25 -7.80 12.78 -3.05
N ALA A 26 -8.60 12.10 -2.21
CA ALA A 26 -9.85 11.47 -2.58
C ALA A 26 -10.85 11.60 -1.42
N ALA A 27 -12.14 11.74 -1.74
CA ALA A 27 -13.25 11.57 -0.81
C ALA A 27 -14.03 10.28 -1.13
N LYS A 28 -15.23 10.09 -0.59
CA LYS A 28 -15.90 8.79 -0.59
C LYS A 28 -16.11 8.21 -2.00
N SER A 29 -16.77 8.93 -2.90
CA SER A 29 -17.05 8.43 -4.26
C SER A 29 -15.78 8.29 -5.10
N ASP A 30 -14.77 9.11 -4.84
CA ASP A 30 -13.45 8.98 -5.46
C ASP A 30 -12.78 7.65 -5.07
N LEU A 31 -12.86 7.28 -3.80
CA LEU A 31 -12.31 6.02 -3.29
C LEU A 31 -13.08 4.81 -3.80
N GLU A 32 -14.41 4.91 -3.90
CA GLU A 32 -15.25 3.89 -4.53
C GLU A 32 -14.81 3.65 -5.98
N ALA A 33 -14.57 4.69 -6.77
CA ALA A 33 -14.10 4.56 -8.15
C ALA A 33 -12.72 3.88 -8.26
N VAL A 34 -11.80 4.15 -7.32
CA VAL A 34 -10.50 3.47 -7.27
C VAL A 34 -10.66 1.99 -6.91
N LEU A 35 -11.50 1.68 -5.92
CA LEU A 35 -11.77 0.30 -5.49
C LEU A 35 -12.51 -0.49 -6.56
N ASP A 36 -13.45 0.13 -7.28
CA ASP A 36 -14.16 -0.51 -8.39
C ASP A 36 -13.17 -0.98 -9.45
N TYR A 37 -12.17 -0.17 -9.81
CA TYR A 37 -11.09 -0.64 -10.68
C TYR A 37 -10.32 -1.83 -10.07
N VAL A 38 -9.94 -1.75 -8.79
CA VAL A 38 -9.20 -2.84 -8.12
C VAL A 38 -9.96 -4.16 -8.22
N PHE A 39 -11.27 -4.17 -7.93
CA PHE A 39 -12.07 -5.39 -7.93
C PHE A 39 -12.47 -5.85 -9.34
N THR A 40 -12.85 -4.93 -10.24
CA THR A 40 -13.27 -5.28 -11.61
C THR A 40 -12.12 -5.64 -12.54
N SER A 41 -10.88 -5.21 -12.24
CA SER A 41 -9.70 -5.63 -13.00
C SER A 41 -9.42 -7.14 -12.85
N HIS A 42 -9.91 -7.76 -11.77
CA HIS A 42 -9.56 -9.12 -11.34
C HIS A 42 -8.04 -9.37 -11.18
N GLU A 43 -7.20 -8.33 -11.19
CA GLU A 43 -5.74 -8.44 -11.08
C GLU A 43 -5.28 -8.66 -9.65
N PHE A 44 -6.12 -8.36 -8.65
CA PHE A 44 -5.74 -8.31 -7.24
C PHE A 44 -6.54 -9.28 -6.37
N THR A 45 -5.87 -9.84 -5.36
CA THR A 45 -6.50 -10.27 -4.10
C THR A 45 -6.30 -9.18 -3.06
N VAL A 46 -7.36 -8.78 -2.37
CA VAL A 46 -7.36 -7.60 -1.48
C VAL A 46 -7.49 -8.03 -0.03
N TYR A 47 -6.49 -7.73 0.78
CA TYR A 47 -6.47 -8.00 2.22
C TYR A 47 -6.56 -6.69 3.00
N GLU A 48 -7.12 -6.72 4.22
CA GLU A 48 -6.73 -5.73 5.22
C GLU A 48 -5.23 -5.86 5.52
N ALA A 49 -4.55 -4.75 5.79
CA ALA A 49 -3.16 -4.78 6.22
C ALA A 49 -3.02 -5.36 7.64
N TYR A 50 -3.99 -5.05 8.51
CA TYR A 50 -4.05 -5.48 9.90
C TYR A 50 -5.50 -5.77 10.27
N SER A 51 -5.73 -6.85 11.00
CA SER A 51 -7.05 -7.14 11.54
C SER A 51 -7.34 -6.23 12.74
N GLU A 52 -8.61 -6.16 13.12
CA GLU A 52 -8.96 -5.77 14.48
C GLU A 52 -8.27 -6.73 15.48
N PRO A 53 -7.88 -6.25 16.68
CA PRO A 53 -7.24 -7.10 17.67
C PRO A 53 -8.07 -8.34 17.99
N GLU A 54 -7.41 -9.50 17.95
CA GLU A 54 -7.99 -10.81 18.22
C GLU A 54 -9.12 -11.27 17.28
N ALA A 55 -9.35 -10.56 16.16
CA ALA A 55 -10.25 -10.97 15.09
C ALA A 55 -9.47 -11.53 13.88
N GLU A 56 -10.14 -12.31 13.02
CA GLU A 56 -9.54 -12.76 11.76
C GLU A 56 -9.25 -11.60 10.80
N LEU A 57 -8.22 -11.74 9.98
CA LEU A 57 -7.90 -10.76 8.93
C LEU A 57 -8.90 -10.88 7.78
N ARG A 58 -9.53 -9.77 7.38
CA ARG A 58 -10.47 -9.79 6.26
C ARG A 58 -9.75 -9.84 4.92
N THR A 59 -10.39 -10.54 3.99
CA THR A 59 -10.14 -10.46 2.55
C THR A 59 -11.42 -9.95 1.90
N PHE A 60 -11.30 -9.04 0.95
CA PHE A 60 -12.46 -8.41 0.31
C PHE A 60 -12.63 -8.90 -1.13
N GLY A 61 -13.88 -9.04 -1.55
CA GLY A 61 -14.28 -9.36 -2.92
C GLY A 61 -14.89 -8.18 -3.68
N SER A 62 -15.26 -7.09 -3.01
CA SER A 62 -15.93 -5.95 -3.64
C SER A 62 -15.74 -4.63 -2.90
N THR A 63 -16.01 -3.51 -3.59
CA THR A 63 -16.06 -2.17 -3.02
C THR A 63 -17.10 -2.07 -1.89
N ALA A 64 -18.26 -2.73 -2.07
CA ALA A 64 -19.32 -2.76 -1.07
C ALA A 64 -18.85 -3.40 0.25
N GLU A 65 -18.16 -4.53 0.19
CA GLU A 65 -17.63 -5.17 1.39
C GLU A 65 -16.61 -4.28 2.15
N VAL A 66 -15.79 -3.53 1.42
CA VAL A 66 -14.87 -2.56 2.04
C VAL A 66 -15.64 -1.41 2.70
N ALA A 67 -16.67 -0.89 2.04
CA ALA A 67 -17.50 0.20 2.55
C ALA A 67 -18.39 -0.22 3.74
N ASP A 68 -18.79 -1.50 3.80
CA ASP A 68 -19.51 -2.07 4.94
C ASP A 68 -18.59 -2.26 6.16
N ALA A 69 -17.33 -2.65 5.92
CA ALA A 69 -16.35 -2.88 6.98
C ALA A 69 -15.74 -1.57 7.53
N HIS A 70 -15.70 -0.50 6.73
CA HIS A 70 -15.00 0.74 7.07
C HIS A 70 -15.77 2.00 6.67
N PRO A 71 -15.66 3.10 7.45
CA PRO A 71 -16.25 4.39 7.09
C PRO A 71 -15.46 5.07 5.95
N LEU A 72 -15.64 4.59 4.72
CA LEU A 72 -14.92 5.04 3.54
C LEU A 72 -15.04 6.57 3.32
N GLY A 73 -13.93 7.21 2.99
CA GLY A 73 -13.87 8.66 2.78
C GLY A 73 -13.85 9.50 4.07
N ARG A 74 -13.82 8.88 5.26
CA ARG A 74 -13.67 9.56 6.54
C ARG A 74 -12.43 9.09 7.27
N CYS A 75 -11.72 10.02 7.90
CA CYS A 75 -10.56 9.73 8.73
C CYS A 75 -10.76 10.18 10.17
N LYS A 76 -10.45 9.30 11.12
CA LYS A 76 -10.52 9.64 12.57
C LYS A 76 -9.44 10.65 12.98
N GLY A 77 -8.32 10.69 12.25
CA GLY A 77 -7.18 11.55 12.52
C GLY A 77 -6.56 12.10 11.23
N THR A 78 -5.26 12.36 11.28
CA THR A 78 -4.49 12.92 10.15
C THR A 78 -3.81 11.86 9.27
N ALA A 79 -4.12 10.58 9.50
CA ALA A 79 -3.56 9.43 8.79
C ALA A 79 -4.68 8.62 8.11
N PRO A 80 -4.36 7.88 7.02
CA PRO A 80 -5.29 6.98 6.36
C PRO A 80 -5.98 6.05 7.36
N SER A 81 -7.29 5.87 7.21
CA SER A 81 -8.10 5.09 8.15
C SER A 81 -8.44 3.69 7.65
N VAL A 82 -8.27 3.42 6.36
CA VAL A 82 -8.41 2.09 5.78
C VAL A 82 -7.09 1.69 5.16
N LEU A 83 -6.50 0.59 5.64
CA LEU A 83 -5.18 0.13 5.23
C LEU A 83 -5.33 -1.21 4.52
N LEU A 84 -5.18 -1.23 3.19
CA LEU A 84 -5.30 -2.44 2.38
C LEU A 84 -3.94 -2.89 1.83
N GLN A 85 -3.80 -4.19 1.63
CA GLN A 85 -2.70 -4.81 0.88
C GLN A 85 -3.27 -5.53 -0.34
N LEU A 86 -2.78 -5.17 -1.52
CA LEU A 86 -3.13 -5.80 -2.78
C LEU A 86 -2.03 -6.79 -3.17
N LEU A 87 -2.40 -8.05 -3.33
CA LEU A 87 -1.56 -9.07 -3.96
C LEU A 87 -1.92 -9.12 -5.45
N ALA A 88 -1.00 -8.72 -6.32
CA ALA A 88 -1.16 -8.96 -7.75
C ALA A 88 -1.16 -10.48 -8.00
N ARG A 89 -2.21 -11.01 -8.63
CA ARG A 89 -2.37 -12.47 -8.80
C ARG A 89 -1.21 -13.04 -9.60
N GLY A 90 -0.57 -14.07 -9.05
CA GLY A 90 0.59 -14.72 -9.66
C GLY A 90 1.93 -14.02 -9.40
N SER A 91 1.95 -12.89 -8.65
CA SER A 91 3.21 -12.18 -8.39
C SER A 91 4.02 -12.74 -7.23
N GLY A 92 3.47 -13.69 -6.48
CA GLY A 92 4.04 -14.22 -5.24
C GLY A 92 2.93 -14.70 -4.31
N ALA A 93 3.25 -14.84 -3.02
CA ALA A 93 2.31 -15.27 -2.00
C ALA A 93 2.31 -14.30 -0.81
N ALA A 94 1.10 -13.97 -0.35
CA ALA A 94 0.90 -13.29 0.93
C ALA A 94 0.87 -14.33 2.07
N THR A 95 1.40 -13.96 3.23
CA THR A 95 1.29 -14.74 4.47
C THR A 95 0.42 -13.98 5.46
N ILE A 96 -0.48 -14.68 6.15
CA ILE A 96 -1.24 -14.09 7.26
C ILE A 96 -0.54 -14.45 8.57
N GLU A 97 -0.05 -13.44 9.28
CA GLU A 97 0.80 -13.63 10.45
C GLU A 97 0.13 -13.10 11.70
N ARG A 98 0.27 -13.85 12.80
CA ARG A 98 -0.09 -13.36 14.13
C ARG A 98 0.99 -12.41 14.63
N TYR A 99 0.62 -11.16 14.86
CA TYR A 99 1.46 -10.11 15.39
C TYR A 99 1.11 -9.88 16.86
N ALA A 100 2.11 -10.01 17.74
CA ALA A 100 1.93 -9.73 19.17
C ALA A 100 1.67 -8.23 19.40
N LEU A 101 0.68 -7.93 20.22
CA LEU A 101 0.39 -6.58 20.67
C LEU A 101 0.87 -6.40 22.11
N ASP A 102 1.24 -5.18 22.46
CA ASP A 102 1.40 -4.78 23.86
C ASP A 102 0.02 -4.57 24.48
N PRO A 103 -0.41 -5.41 25.44
CA PRO A 103 -1.74 -5.31 26.03
C PRO A 103 -2.00 -3.98 26.75
N SER A 104 -0.96 -3.34 27.29
CA SER A 104 -1.08 -2.06 27.98
C SER A 104 -1.47 -0.92 27.04
N SER A 105 -1.12 -1.04 25.76
CA SER A 105 -1.42 -0.08 24.70
C SER A 105 -2.64 -0.49 23.86
N CYS A 106 -3.25 -1.65 24.12
CA CYS A 106 -4.28 -2.26 23.28
C CYS A 106 -5.50 -2.77 24.08
N ASN A 107 -5.83 -2.12 25.20
CA ASN A 107 -6.98 -2.48 26.04
C ASN A 107 -7.01 -3.97 26.44
N GLY A 108 -5.85 -4.51 26.81
CA GLY A 108 -5.70 -5.92 27.22
C GLY A 108 -5.59 -6.92 26.06
N LYS A 109 -5.76 -6.50 24.81
CA LYS A 109 -5.65 -7.37 23.63
C LYS A 109 -4.19 -7.75 23.38
N THR A 110 -3.96 -9.03 23.09
CA THR A 110 -2.60 -9.59 23.08
C THR A 110 -2.04 -9.83 21.67
N PHE A 111 -2.89 -9.78 20.65
CA PHE A 111 -2.47 -10.00 19.27
C PHE A 111 -3.44 -9.38 18.25
N ARG A 112 -2.97 -9.26 17.01
CA ARG A 112 -3.77 -9.08 15.80
C ARG A 112 -3.15 -9.88 14.67
N TYR A 113 -3.87 -10.08 13.57
CA TYR A 113 -3.27 -10.59 12.34
C TYR A 113 -2.80 -9.45 11.44
N ARG A 114 -1.82 -9.73 10.59
CA ARG A 114 -1.39 -8.85 9.50
C ARG A 114 -1.19 -9.66 8.22
N SER A 115 -1.48 -9.07 7.08
CA SER A 115 -1.00 -9.60 5.79
C SER A 115 0.44 -9.15 5.56
N SER A 116 1.33 -10.11 5.29
CA SER A 116 2.75 -9.89 5.07
C SER A 116 3.19 -10.44 3.71
N GLY A 117 4.19 -9.82 3.12
CA GLY A 117 4.76 -10.23 1.84
C GLY A 117 5.60 -9.12 1.23
N TRP A 118 6.67 -9.49 0.51
CA TRP A 118 7.62 -8.51 -0.02
C TRP A 118 7.02 -7.60 -1.09
N GLY A 119 6.26 -8.16 -2.02
CA GLY A 119 5.69 -7.43 -3.15
C GLY A 119 4.21 -7.04 -2.99
N LEU A 120 3.68 -7.03 -1.77
CA LEU A 120 2.33 -6.50 -1.54
C LEU A 120 2.30 -5.01 -1.88
N ILE A 121 1.26 -4.61 -2.62
CA ILE A 121 1.01 -3.22 -2.98
C ILE A 121 0.11 -2.63 -1.92
N GLN A 122 0.63 -1.67 -1.17
CA GLN A 122 -0.11 -0.90 -0.20
C GLN A 122 -1.12 -0.03 -0.93
N LEU A 123 -2.37 -0.05 -0.49
CA LEU A 123 -3.40 0.91 -0.87
C LEU A 123 -4.02 1.43 0.43
N HIS A 124 -3.55 2.59 0.87
CA HIS A 124 -4.00 3.21 2.11
C HIS A 124 -4.97 4.34 1.75
N LEU A 125 -6.19 4.27 2.27
CA LEU A 125 -7.27 5.18 1.91
C LEU A 125 -7.41 6.27 2.98
N GLY A 126 -7.18 7.50 2.53
CA GLY A 126 -7.43 8.72 3.28
C GLY A 126 -8.91 9.11 3.24
N GLY A 127 -9.16 10.41 3.13
CA GLY A 127 -10.51 10.96 3.16
C GLY A 127 -10.59 12.26 3.94
N ILE A 128 -11.79 12.60 4.42
CA ILE A 128 -12.02 13.81 5.20
C ILE A 128 -11.73 13.52 6.67
N GLY A 129 -10.67 14.14 7.20
CA GLY A 129 -10.30 14.12 8.61
C GLY A 129 -10.57 15.45 9.33
N PRO A 130 -10.27 15.53 10.64
CA PRO A 130 -10.57 16.69 11.48
C PRO A 130 -9.81 17.97 11.09
N LYS A 131 -8.67 17.84 10.40
CA LYS A 131 -7.85 18.96 9.90
C LYS A 131 -7.94 19.15 8.39
N GLY A 132 -8.91 18.51 7.75
CA GLY A 132 -9.10 18.56 6.32
C GLY A 132 -8.84 17.23 5.62
N LEU A 133 -8.46 17.27 4.34
CA LEU A 133 -8.26 16.05 3.56
C LEU A 133 -6.96 15.37 3.99
N VAL A 134 -7.07 14.07 4.25
CA VAL A 134 -5.98 13.14 4.49
C VAL A 134 -5.65 12.45 3.18
N SER A 135 -4.39 12.46 2.80
CA SER A 135 -3.94 11.81 1.56
C SER A 135 -4.11 10.30 1.66
N SER A 136 -4.60 9.70 0.57
CA SER A 136 -4.40 8.30 0.28
C SER A 136 -2.99 8.08 -0.27
N HIS A 137 -2.48 6.84 -0.19
CA HIS A 137 -1.24 6.46 -0.87
C HIS A 137 -1.28 5.08 -1.51
N THR A 138 -0.50 4.90 -2.57
CA THR A 138 -0.05 3.59 -3.06
C THR A 138 1.48 3.46 -2.96
N ASN A 139 1.98 2.28 -2.56
CA ASN A 139 3.42 1.99 -2.51
C ASN A 139 3.67 0.47 -2.47
N HIS A 140 4.91 0.03 -2.68
CA HIS A 140 5.35 -1.35 -2.42
C HIS A 140 6.85 -1.39 -2.08
N ASN A 141 7.41 -2.53 -1.66
CA ASN A 141 8.87 -2.62 -1.53
C ASN A 141 9.51 -2.71 -2.93
N SER A 142 10.75 -2.21 -3.05
CA SER A 142 11.60 -2.54 -4.20
C SER A 142 12.24 -3.93 -4.01
N PRO A 143 12.66 -4.60 -5.10
CA PRO A 143 13.41 -5.87 -5.00
C PRO A 143 14.66 -5.73 -4.12
N GLU A 144 15.38 -4.62 -4.25
CA GLU A 144 16.62 -4.34 -3.50
C GLU A 144 16.34 -4.17 -2.01
N ARG A 145 15.25 -3.46 -1.68
CA ARG A 145 14.82 -3.30 -0.28
C ARG A 145 14.38 -4.63 0.31
N ALA A 146 13.62 -5.43 -0.44
CA ALA A 146 13.19 -6.75 0.01
C ALA A 146 14.41 -7.66 0.27
N LEU A 147 15.38 -7.69 -0.65
CA LEU A 147 16.61 -8.47 -0.49
C LEU A 147 17.41 -8.04 0.75
N LYS A 148 17.55 -6.73 0.97
CA LYS A 148 18.26 -6.19 2.13
C LYS A 148 17.66 -6.63 3.46
N TRP A 149 16.34 -6.77 3.53
CA TRP A 149 15.61 -7.11 4.77
C TRP A 149 15.24 -8.59 4.87
N ALA A 150 15.55 -9.40 3.87
CA ALA A 150 15.15 -10.81 3.81
C ALA A 150 15.57 -11.61 5.04
N SER A 151 16.79 -11.38 5.55
CA SER A 151 17.30 -12.07 6.74
C SER A 151 16.62 -11.66 8.05
N THR A 152 15.95 -10.50 8.08
CA THR A 152 15.17 -10.04 9.24
C THR A 152 13.82 -10.73 9.34
N TYR A 153 13.28 -11.23 8.22
CA TYR A 153 11.96 -11.87 8.15
C TYR A 153 12.09 -13.25 7.48
N PRO A 154 12.77 -14.22 8.13
CA PRO A 154 13.00 -15.55 7.58
C PRO A 154 11.71 -16.36 7.36
N GLU A 155 10.60 -15.95 7.97
CA GLU A 155 9.27 -16.52 7.79
C GLU A 155 8.63 -16.18 6.43
N LEU A 156 9.09 -15.13 5.75
CA LEU A 156 8.57 -14.74 4.46
C LEU A 156 9.24 -15.53 3.33
N SER A 157 8.47 -15.90 2.31
CA SER A 157 9.01 -16.43 1.06
C SER A 157 10.13 -15.52 0.55
N PRO A 158 11.25 -16.08 0.04
CA PRO A 158 12.40 -15.28 -0.34
C PRO A 158 12.01 -14.24 -1.40
N PRO A 159 12.64 -13.05 -1.42
CA PRO A 159 12.36 -12.02 -2.44
C PRO A 159 12.49 -12.52 -3.88
N SER A 160 13.31 -13.54 -4.14
CA SER A 160 13.46 -14.18 -5.45
C SER A 160 12.23 -14.98 -5.91
N ALA A 161 11.32 -15.33 -5.00
CA ALA A 161 10.07 -16.01 -5.33
C ALA A 161 8.98 -15.05 -5.86
N TRP A 162 9.23 -13.75 -5.85
CA TRP A 162 8.29 -12.73 -6.31
C TRP A 162 8.54 -12.35 -7.77
N ASP A 163 7.48 -12.27 -8.57
CA ASP A 163 7.52 -11.63 -9.88
C ASP A 163 7.43 -10.10 -9.72
N TRP A 164 8.60 -9.49 -9.54
CA TRP A 164 8.73 -8.05 -9.38
C TRP A 164 8.33 -7.24 -10.62
N LYS A 165 8.36 -7.83 -11.81
CA LYS A 165 7.88 -7.16 -13.03
C LYS A 165 6.36 -7.04 -12.98
N LEU A 166 5.67 -8.09 -12.55
CA LEU A 166 4.23 -8.10 -12.37
C LEU A 166 3.79 -7.14 -11.26
N VAL A 167 4.44 -7.16 -10.08
CA VAL A 167 4.16 -6.20 -8.99
C VAL A 167 4.24 -4.76 -9.51
N GLN A 168 5.34 -4.40 -10.18
CA GLN A 168 5.52 -3.06 -10.72
C GLN A 168 4.51 -2.71 -11.81
N ALA A 169 4.18 -3.65 -12.69
CA ALA A 169 3.21 -3.43 -13.76
C ALA A 169 1.82 -3.16 -13.18
N SER A 170 1.35 -3.98 -12.25
CA SER A 170 0.04 -3.82 -11.61
C SER A 170 -0.03 -2.54 -10.77
N SER A 171 1.02 -2.21 -10.01
CA SER A 171 1.09 -0.93 -9.28
C SER A 171 1.06 0.29 -10.21
N ARG A 172 1.79 0.27 -11.33
CA ARG A 172 1.77 1.36 -12.33
C ARG A 172 0.39 1.52 -12.97
N LYS A 173 -0.30 0.43 -13.27
CA LYS A 173 -1.67 0.50 -13.83
C LYS A 173 -2.63 1.15 -12.83
N LEU A 174 -2.59 0.75 -11.56
CA LEU A 174 -3.38 1.37 -10.49
C LEU A 174 -3.09 2.88 -10.40
N ASN A 175 -1.81 3.28 -10.35
CA ASN A 175 -1.45 4.69 -10.30
C ASN A 175 -1.94 5.46 -11.53
N ARG A 176 -1.87 4.86 -12.72
CA ARG A 176 -2.39 5.46 -13.95
C ARG A 176 -3.91 5.68 -13.89
N VAL A 177 -4.66 4.74 -13.32
CA VAL A 177 -6.11 4.91 -13.10
C VAL A 177 -6.37 6.08 -12.16
N ILE A 178 -5.68 6.15 -11.03
CA ILE A 178 -5.79 7.28 -10.07
C ILE A 178 -5.50 8.61 -10.78
N HIS A 179 -4.45 8.67 -11.60
CA HIS A 179 -4.13 9.87 -12.38
C HIS A 179 -5.19 10.24 -13.41
N THR A 180 -5.91 9.26 -13.97
CA THR A 180 -6.97 9.47 -14.97
C THR A 180 -8.27 9.95 -14.31
N LEU A 181 -8.53 9.53 -13.08
CA LEU A 181 -9.67 9.99 -12.27
C LEU A 181 -9.47 11.41 -11.72
N ALA A 182 -8.24 11.91 -11.71
CA ALA A 182 -7.93 13.22 -11.14
C ALA A 182 -8.44 14.37 -12.02
N VAL A 183 -9.03 15.37 -11.37
CA VAL A 183 -9.54 16.59 -12.02
C VAL A 183 -8.67 17.82 -11.72
N ALA A 184 -7.81 17.73 -10.70
CA ALA A 184 -6.90 18.79 -10.30
C ALA A 184 -5.61 18.22 -9.69
N LYS A 185 -4.72 19.11 -9.22
CA LYS A 185 -3.49 18.76 -8.50
C LYS A 185 -3.27 19.67 -7.29
N ASP A 186 -2.73 19.09 -6.22
CA ASP A 186 -2.23 19.80 -5.03
C ASP A 186 -0.73 19.44 -4.85
N GLY A 187 0.13 20.30 -5.40
CA GLY A 187 1.54 19.98 -5.61
C GLY A 187 1.72 18.84 -6.61
N SER A 188 2.38 17.76 -6.19
CA SER A 188 2.51 16.53 -6.99
C SER A 188 1.32 15.58 -6.88
N ARG A 189 0.40 15.82 -5.94
CA ARG A 189 -0.70 14.90 -5.62
C ARG A 189 -1.87 15.11 -6.57
N PRO A 190 -2.36 14.06 -7.24
CA PRO A 190 -3.64 14.13 -7.95
C PRO A 190 -4.78 14.40 -6.97
N VAL A 191 -5.73 15.22 -7.38
CA VAL A 191 -6.94 15.52 -6.61
C VAL A 191 -8.13 15.03 -7.44
N LEU A 192 -8.86 14.06 -6.88
CA LEU A 192 -10.04 13.48 -7.52
C LEU A 192 -11.27 14.37 -7.32
N ALA A 193 -12.36 14.06 -8.02
CA ALA A 193 -13.47 14.98 -8.24
C ALA A 193 -14.16 15.43 -6.93
N GLU A 194 -14.52 14.51 -6.05
CA GLU A 194 -15.20 14.85 -4.80
C GLU A 194 -14.24 15.54 -3.81
N ALA A 195 -12.97 15.12 -3.76
CA ALA A 195 -11.94 15.82 -3.01
C ALA A 195 -11.74 17.27 -3.49
N ALA A 196 -11.77 17.52 -4.80
CA ALA A 196 -11.67 18.87 -5.35
C ALA A 196 -12.86 19.74 -4.92
N ALA A 197 -14.08 19.19 -4.95
CA ALA A 197 -15.26 19.87 -4.44
C ALA A 197 -15.13 20.20 -2.93
N CYS A 198 -14.60 19.27 -2.14
CA CYS A 198 -14.35 19.49 -0.70
C CYS A 198 -13.31 20.57 -0.42
N LEU A 199 -12.33 20.78 -1.31
CA LEU A 199 -11.35 21.85 -1.18
C LEU A 199 -11.94 23.21 -1.56
N ALA A 200 -12.80 23.26 -2.58
CA ALA A 200 -13.45 24.49 -3.03
C ALA A 200 -14.53 25.01 -2.06
N ALA A 201 -15.08 24.14 -1.22
CA ALA A 201 -16.11 24.49 -0.23
C ALA A 201 -15.56 25.01 1.11
N ARG A 202 -14.24 25.25 1.20
CA ARG A 202 -13.56 25.79 2.40
C ARG A 202 -13.23 27.26 2.21
#